data_AF-N8Y6F6-F1
#
_entry.id   AF-N8Y6F6-F1
#
_cell.length_a   1.000
_cell.length_b   1.000
_cell.length_c   1.000
_cell.angle_alpha   90.00
_cell.angle_beta   90.00
_cell.angle_gamma   90.00
#
_symmetry.space_group_name_H-M   'P 1'
#
loop_
_entity.id
_entity.type
_entity.pdbx_description
1 polymer ?
#
loop_
_entity_poly.entity_id
_entity_poly.type
_entity_poly.pdbx_seq_one_letter_code
_entity_poly.pdbx_strand_id
1 'polypeptide(L)'
;MQILKNIVIFIVSVLSISLLIIIFDQLGMNKKLNLFLSALLYGVFITIYLQKVFLSLSYFLGFYSLLFMISYSVEVIVMLFISCTVLMIIKMIMPKLKDTRVDRFFIFNKLYKK
;
A
#
# COMPACT_ATOMS: atom_id res chain seq x y z
N MET A 1 4.71 14.87 14.30
CA MET A 1 4.41 13.54 14.90
C MET A 1 3.70 12.57 13.94
N GLN A 2 2.67 12.96 13.17
CA GLN A 2 2.00 12.03 12.24
C GLN A 2 2.87 11.55 11.07
N ILE A 3 3.74 12.41 10.52
CA ILE A 3 4.64 12.05 9.41
C ILE A 3 5.68 11.03 9.86
N LEU A 4 6.31 11.25 11.02
CA LEU A 4 7.26 10.31 11.62
C LEU A 4 6.63 8.93 11.82
N LYS A 5 5.40 8.90 12.37
CA LYS A 5 4.63 7.66 12.53
C LYS A 5 4.45 6.95 11.19
N ASN A 6 4.00 7.63 10.15
CA ASN A 6 3.80 7.01 8.83
C ASN A 6 5.11 6.43 8.25
N ILE A 7 6.24 7.12 8.44
CA ILE A 7 7.56 6.64 8.00
C ILE A 7 7.97 5.38 8.77
N VAL A 8 7.79 5.34 10.10
CA VAL A 8 8.09 4.15 10.91
C VAL A 8 7.26 2.96 10.45
N ILE A 9 5.94 3.13 10.24
CA ILE A 9 5.12 2.03 9.74
C ILE A 9 5.51 1.59 8.34
N PHE A 10 5.90 2.53 7.47
CA PHE A 10 6.43 2.18 6.17
C PHE A 10 7.67 1.28 6.28
N ILE A 11 8.65 1.65 7.09
CA ILE A 11 9.88 0.85 7.29
C ILE A 11 9.54 -0.53 7.87
N VAL A 12 8.66 -0.60 8.87
CA VAL A 12 8.21 -1.87 9.45
C VAL A 12 7.50 -2.74 8.41
N SER A 13 6.67 -2.14 7.56
CA SER A 13 5.98 -2.87 6.50
C SER A 13 6.98 -3.48 5.51
N VAL A 14 7.98 -2.72 5.08
CA VAL A 14 9.05 -3.21 4.18
C VAL A 14 9.79 -4.38 4.81
N LEU A 15 10.23 -4.25 6.07
CA LEU A 15 10.92 -5.33 6.80
C LEU A 15 10.05 -6.58 6.89
N SER A 16 8.75 -6.43 7.19
CA SER A 16 7.83 -7.56 7.33
C SER A 16 7.65 -8.33 6.02
N ILE A 17 7.62 -7.64 4.88
CA ILE A 17 7.48 -8.28 3.56
C ILE A 17 8.74 -8.99 3.16
N SER A 18 9.90 -8.35 3.39
CA SER A 18 11.19 -8.99 3.14
C SER A 18 11.32 -10.30 3.94
N LEU A 19 10.90 -10.30 5.21
CA LEU A 19 10.83 -11.51 6.03
C LEU A 19 9.86 -12.54 5.46
N LEU A 20 8.65 -12.12 5.06
CA LEU A 20 7.66 -13.01 4.45
C LEU A 20 8.17 -13.67 3.17
N ILE A 21 8.86 -12.92 2.30
CA ILE A 21 9.44 -13.46 1.06
C ILE A 21 10.45 -14.56 1.39
N ILE A 22 11.32 -14.34 2.37
CA ILE A 22 12.32 -15.34 2.80
C ILE A 22 11.63 -16.58 3.39
N ILE A 23 10.62 -16.39 4.23
CA ILE A 23 9.88 -17.51 4.83
C ILE A 23 9.18 -18.33 3.76
N PHE A 24 8.49 -17.69 2.81
CA PHE A 24 7.82 -18.39 1.70
C PHE A 24 8.80 -19.11 0.78
N ASP A 25 10.00 -18.54 0.59
CA ASP A 25 11.07 -19.20 -0.17
C ASP A 25 11.57 -20.46 0.54
N GLN A 26 11.79 -20.39 1.86
CA GLN A 26 12.17 -21.54 2.69
C GLN A 26 11.09 -22.63 2.76
N LEU A 27 9.82 -22.26 2.64
CA LEU A 27 8.70 -23.21 2.56
C LEU A 27 8.60 -23.93 1.20
N GLY A 28 9.50 -23.64 0.25
CA GLY A 28 9.52 -24.27 -1.07
C GLY A 28 8.41 -23.77 -1.99
N MET A 29 7.83 -22.59 -1.73
CA MET A 29 6.83 -22.02 -2.62
C MET A 29 7.45 -21.60 -3.96
N ASN A 30 6.71 -21.81 -5.04
CA ASN A 30 7.11 -21.34 -6.36
C ASN A 30 7.36 -19.83 -6.35
N LYS A 31 8.50 -19.40 -6.90
CA LYS A 31 8.97 -18.01 -6.91
C LYS A 31 7.88 -17.02 -7.35
N LYS A 32 7.16 -17.31 -8.44
CA LYS A 32 6.08 -16.42 -8.92
C LYS A 32 4.93 -16.28 -7.93
N LEU A 33 4.56 -17.37 -7.24
CA LEU A 33 3.50 -17.35 -6.22
C LEU A 33 3.94 -16.62 -4.95
N ASN A 34 5.20 -16.80 -4.55
CA ASN A 34 5.79 -16.08 -3.43
C ASN A 34 5.74 -14.56 -3.68
N LEU A 35 6.19 -14.13 -4.86
CA LEU A 35 6.19 -12.73 -5.29
C LEU A 35 4.75 -12.16 -5.38
N PHE A 36 3.80 -12.95 -5.86
CA PHE A 36 2.38 -12.55 -5.91
C PHE A 36 1.79 -12.36 -4.50
N LEU A 37 1.96 -13.34 -3.61
CA LEU A 37 1.40 -13.30 -2.26
C LEU A 37 2.02 -12.20 -1.40
N SER A 38 3.34 -12.00 -1.51
CA SER A 38 4.03 -10.92 -0.81
C SER A 38 3.57 -9.54 -1.29
N ALA A 39 3.38 -9.34 -2.59
CA ALA A 39 2.81 -8.10 -3.13
C ALA A 39 1.36 -7.88 -2.67
N LEU A 40 0.55 -8.93 -2.66
CA LEU A 40 -0.83 -8.86 -2.19
C LEU A 40 -0.90 -8.45 -0.71
N LEU A 41 -0.15 -9.14 0.16
CA LEU A 41 -0.10 -8.84 1.59
C LEU A 41 0.41 -7.41 1.85
N TYR A 42 1.44 -6.97 1.12
CA TYR A 42 1.92 -5.60 1.21
C TYR A 42 0.83 -4.59 0.85
N GLY A 43 0.17 -4.81 -0.29
CA GLY A 43 -0.91 -3.98 -0.78
C GLY A 43 -2.02 -3.84 0.26
N VAL A 44 -2.42 -4.95 0.88
CA VAL A 44 -3.44 -4.97 1.94
C VAL A 44 -2.96 -4.15 3.15
N PHE A 45 -1.76 -4.42 3.64
CA PHE A 45 -1.23 -3.81 4.86
C PHE A 45 -1.12 -2.29 4.75
N ILE A 46 -0.53 -1.79 3.66
CA ILE A 46 -0.43 -0.35 3.40
C ILE A 46 -1.80 0.28 3.20
N THR A 47 -2.72 -0.36 2.48
CA THR A 47 -4.03 0.24 2.20
C THR A 47 -4.88 0.37 3.45
N ILE A 48 -4.82 -0.61 4.36
CA ILE A 48 -5.55 -0.57 5.64
C ILE A 48 -4.94 0.51 6.55
N TYR A 49 -3.61 0.55 6.65
CA TYR A 49 -2.93 1.47 7.55
C TYR A 49 -3.03 2.92 7.08
N LEU A 50 -2.79 3.16 5.79
CA LEU A 50 -2.85 4.47 5.19
C LEU A 50 -4.26 4.73 4.68
N GLN A 51 -5.04 5.44 5.49
CA GLN A 51 -6.42 5.79 5.13
C GLN A 51 -6.52 6.66 3.86
N LYS A 52 -5.45 7.39 3.49
CA LYS A 52 -5.43 8.26 2.31
C LYS A 52 -4.86 7.54 1.09
N VAL A 53 -5.67 7.47 0.02
CA VAL A 53 -5.31 6.88 -1.29
C VAL A 53 -4.01 7.47 -1.85
N PHE A 54 -3.92 8.81 -1.92
CA PHE A 54 -2.71 9.49 -2.42
C PHE A 54 -1.46 9.13 -1.63
N LEU A 55 -1.60 8.92 -0.31
CA LEU A 55 -0.48 8.59 0.54
C LEU A 55 -0.02 7.16 0.25
N SER A 56 -0.94 6.18 0.24
CA SER A 56 -0.64 4.79 -0.12
C SER A 56 0.02 4.67 -1.50
N LEU A 57 -0.47 5.42 -2.50
CA LEU A 57 0.08 5.41 -3.84
C LEU A 57 1.54 5.91 -3.88
N SER A 58 1.83 6.97 -3.12
CA SER A 58 3.19 7.51 -3.00
C SER A 58 4.16 6.51 -2.38
N TYR A 59 3.71 5.75 -1.37
CA TYR A 59 4.54 4.71 -0.75
C TYR A 59 4.74 3.49 -1.65
N PHE A 60 3.73 3.10 -2.43
CA PHE A 60 3.90 2.05 -3.45
C PHE A 60 4.91 2.48 -4.52
N LEU A 61 4.75 3.68 -5.08
CA LEU A 61 5.68 4.22 -6.05
C LEU A 61 7.11 4.30 -5.49
N GLY A 62 7.27 4.84 -4.28
CA GLY A 62 8.59 4.93 -3.63
C GLY A 62 9.23 3.57 -3.41
N PHE A 63 8.50 2.61 -2.84
CA PHE A 63 9.03 1.27 -2.58
C PHE A 63 9.38 0.51 -3.86
N TYR A 64 8.45 0.43 -4.81
CA TYR A 64 8.66 -0.36 -6.02
C TYR A 64 9.64 0.29 -6.99
N SER A 65 9.77 1.62 -7.02
CA SER A 65 10.83 2.28 -7.79
C SER A 65 12.22 1.94 -7.25
N LEU A 66 12.41 1.99 -5.93
CA LEU A 66 13.66 1.57 -5.30
C LEU A 66 13.93 0.07 -5.56
N LEU A 67 12.92 -0.78 -5.41
CA LEU A 67 13.04 -2.21 -5.66
C LEU A 67 13.38 -2.51 -7.14
N PHE A 68 12.82 -1.72 -8.06
CA PHE A 68 13.09 -1.82 -9.49
C PHE A 68 14.51 -1.37 -9.83
N MET A 69 15.00 -0.28 -9.22
CA MET A 69 16.39 0.18 -9.41
C MET A 69 17.43 -0.84 -8.92
N ILE A 70 17.09 -1.66 -7.92
CA ILE A 70 17.98 -2.71 -7.41
C ILE A 70 17.88 -3.98 -8.27
N SER A 71 16.67 -4.41 -8.61
CA SER A 71 16.44 -5.74 -9.21
C SER A 71 16.38 -5.75 -10.72
N TYR A 72 16.12 -4.60 -11.38
CA TYR A 72 15.87 -4.47 -12.82
C TYR A 72 14.91 -5.53 -13.40
N SER A 73 13.95 -6.00 -12.60
CA SER A 73 13.06 -7.11 -12.95
C SER A 73 11.66 -6.62 -13.30
N VAL A 74 11.10 -7.16 -14.38
CA VAL A 74 9.72 -6.93 -14.80
C VAL A 74 8.73 -7.43 -13.74
N GLU A 75 9.13 -8.41 -12.92
CA GLU A 75 8.30 -8.94 -11.83
C GLU A 75 7.93 -7.83 -10.82
N VAL A 76 8.81 -6.86 -10.60
CA VAL A 76 8.57 -5.73 -9.70
C VAL A 76 7.44 -4.82 -10.23
N ILE A 77 7.37 -4.64 -11.54
CA ILE A 77 6.29 -3.87 -12.18
C ILE A 77 4.95 -4.60 -11.97
N VAL A 78 4.95 -5.92 -12.15
CA VAL A 78 3.75 -6.74 -11.91
C VAL A 78 3.29 -6.66 -10.45
N MET A 79 4.22 -6.69 -9.49
CA MET A 79 3.90 -6.50 -8.07
C MET A 79 3.26 -5.13 -7.79
N LEU A 80 3.74 -4.07 -8.43
CA LEU A 80 3.14 -2.74 -8.31
C LEU A 80 1.70 -2.73 -8.80
N PHE A 81 1.41 -3.36 -9.94
CA PHE A 81 0.05 -3.49 -10.45
C PHE A 81 -0.84 -4.27 -9.48
N ILE A 82 -0.36 -5.39 -8.92
CA ILE A 82 -1.10 -6.17 -7.91
C ILE A 82 -1.45 -5.29 -6.71
N SER A 83 -0.47 -4.57 -6.14
CA SER A 83 -0.70 -3.68 -5.00
C SER A 83 -1.71 -2.56 -5.31
N CYS A 84 -1.66 -1.99 -6.52
CA CYS A 84 -2.65 -1.01 -6.98
C CYS A 84 -4.06 -1.62 -7.09
N THR A 85 -4.20 -2.84 -7.61
CA THR A 85 -5.51 -3.51 -7.68
C THR A 85 -6.09 -3.77 -6.29
N VAL A 86 -5.26 -4.23 -5.35
CA VAL A 86 -5.64 -4.45 -3.95
C VAL A 86 -6.12 -3.15 -3.30
N LEU A 87 -5.42 -2.04 -3.53
CA LEU A 87 -5.82 -0.73 -3.04
C LEU A 87 -7.22 -0.35 -3.53
N MET A 88 -7.49 -0.53 -4.82
CA MET A 88 -8.80 -0.22 -5.42
C MET A 88 -9.90 -1.12 -4.85
N ILE A 89 -9.65 -2.43 -4.73
CA ILE A 89 -10.59 -3.41 -4.17
C ILE A 89 -10.95 -3.06 -2.72
N ILE A 90 -9.95 -2.82 -1.86
CA ILE A 90 -10.19 -2.49 -0.44
C ILE A 90 -10.95 -1.17 -0.31
N LYS A 91 -10.64 -0.17 -1.13
CA LYS A 91 -11.36 1.12 -1.09
C LYS A 91 -12.80 1.01 -1.59
N MET A 92 -13.07 0.07 -2.49
CA MET A 92 -14.42 -0.24 -2.95
C MET A 92 -15.23 -1.00 -1.90
N ILE A 93 -14.62 -1.98 -1.22
CA ILE A 93 -15.28 -2.82 -0.20
C ILE A 93 -15.46 -2.06 1.14
N MET A 94 -14.52 -1.20 1.52
CA MET A 94 -14.55 -0.43 2.76
C MET A 94 -14.66 1.08 2.50
N PRO A 95 -15.83 1.58 2.04
CA PRO A 95 -16.06 3.00 1.83
C PRO A 95 -16.05 3.80 3.15
N LYS A 96 -16.18 3.15 4.32
CA LYS A 96 -16.06 3.81 5.63
C LYS A 96 -14.66 4.36 5.92
N LEU A 97 -13.62 3.97 5.16
CA LEU A 97 -12.30 4.63 5.18
C LEU A 97 -12.22 5.88 4.28
N LYS A 98 -13.27 6.17 3.50
CA LYS A 98 -13.33 7.28 2.53
C LYS A 98 -13.79 8.58 3.19
N ASP A 99 -14.61 8.50 4.24
CA ASP A 99 -15.31 9.67 4.80
C ASP A 99 -14.99 9.98 6.26
N THR A 100 -13.94 10.78 6.45
CA THR A 100 -13.90 11.67 7.63
C THR A 100 -13.39 13.07 7.30
N ARG A 101 -13.06 13.33 6.02
CA ARG A 101 -12.60 14.65 5.54
C ARG A 101 -13.39 15.18 4.35
N VAL A 102 -13.94 14.33 3.49
CA VAL A 102 -14.70 14.82 2.33
C VAL A 102 -16.03 15.41 2.80
N ASP A 103 -16.73 14.75 3.73
CA ASP A 103 -17.91 15.31 4.40
C ASP A 103 -17.65 16.65 5.10
N ARG A 104 -16.53 16.81 5.82
CA ARG A 104 -16.23 18.09 6.50
C ARG A 104 -15.95 19.23 5.52
N PHE A 105 -15.28 18.97 4.40
CA PHE A 105 -15.02 20.00 3.40
C PHE A 105 -16.31 20.43 2.69
N PHE A 106 -17.23 19.49 2.44
CA PHE A 106 -18.53 19.79 1.84
C PHE A 106 -19.45 20.55 2.81
N ILE A 107 -19.44 20.20 4.10
CA ILE A 107 -20.19 20.91 5.15
C ILE A 107 -19.63 22.32 5.38
N PHE A 108 -18.30 22.51 5.42
CA PHE A 108 -17.69 23.84 5.60
C PHE A 108 -18.05 24.78 4.44
N ASN A 109 -18.02 24.28 3.20
CA ASN A 109 -18.34 25.07 2.02
C ASN A 109 -19.84 25.40 1.92
N LYS A 110 -20.71 24.59 2.54
CA LYS A 110 -22.16 24.88 2.63
C LYS A 110 -22.48 25.89 3.73
N LEU A 111 -21.69 25.95 4.80
CA LEU A 111 -21.86 26.90 5.91
C LEU A 111 -21.30 28.30 5.60
N TYR A 112 -20.24 28.40 4.80
CA TYR A 112 -19.64 29.69 4.42
C TYR A 112 -20.27 30.36 3.18
N LYS A 113 -21.30 29.75 2.60
CA LYS A 113 -22.03 30.29 1.45
C LYS A 113 -23.42 30.80 1.82
N LYS A 114 -23.62 31.24 3.07
CA LYS A 114 -24.84 31.89 3.54
C LYS A 114 -24.55 33.28 4.06
#